data_AF-A0A1B6EX20-F1
#
_entry.id   AF-A0A1B6EX20-F1
#
_cell.length_a   1.000
_cell.length_b   1.000
_cell.length_c   1.000
_cell.angle_alpha   90.00
_cell.angle_beta   90.00
_cell.angle_gamma   90.00
#
_symmetry.space_group_name_H-M   'P 1'
#
loop_
_entity.id
_entity.type
_entity.pdbx_description
1 polymer ?
#
loop_
_entity_poly.entity_id
_entity_poly.type
_entity_poly.pdbx_seq_one_letter_code
_entity_poly.pdbx_strand_id
1 'polypeptide(L)'
;RYAMQHLSSSEPSVRSRCKEWIPTSANEMKQFVGVMLCMGLVDCPQVNLYWAKNNLYENRLIKSVMSRDRFLLLRKFWHFADNEKTQGSKDRLIKIRDIVEYLNTAFMEATVPGKQ
;
A
#
# COMPACT_ATOMS: atom_id res chain seq x y z
N ARG A 1 -12.96 2.28 3.80
CA ARG A 1 -13.61 1.88 5.07
C ARG A 1 -12.66 1.94 6.25
N TYR A 2 -11.51 1.24 6.22
CA TYR A 2 -10.55 1.24 7.33
C TYR A 2 -10.07 2.63 7.79
N ALA A 3 -9.70 3.51 6.86
CA ALA A 3 -9.28 4.87 7.21
C ALA A 3 -10.34 5.65 8.01
N MET A 4 -11.61 5.50 7.67
CA MET A 4 -12.71 6.14 8.40
C MET A 4 -12.86 5.58 9.80
N GLN A 5 -12.78 4.25 9.96
CA GLN A 5 -12.79 3.60 11.29
C GLN A 5 -11.62 4.11 12.16
N HIS A 6 -10.43 4.27 11.58
CA HIS A 6 -9.27 4.78 12.30
C HIS A 6 -9.46 6.24 12.73
N LEU A 7 -9.90 7.09 11.81
CA LEU A 7 -10.13 8.52 12.06
C LEU A 7 -11.27 8.78 13.06
N SER A 8 -12.27 7.90 13.13
CA SER A 8 -13.35 8.00 14.13
C SER A 8 -12.92 7.47 15.51
N SER A 9 -11.97 6.54 15.56
CA SER A 9 -11.54 5.89 16.81
C SER A 9 -10.55 6.72 17.64
N SER A 10 -9.84 7.66 17.00
CA SER A 10 -8.80 8.46 17.67
C SER A 10 -8.57 9.76 16.91
N GLU A 11 -8.58 10.89 17.62
CA GLU A 11 -8.30 12.17 17.00
C GLU A 11 -6.82 12.24 16.56
N PRO A 12 -6.54 12.50 15.28
CA PRO A 12 -5.18 12.65 14.81
C PRO A 12 -4.57 13.94 15.36
N SER A 13 -3.29 13.88 15.73
CA SER A 13 -2.54 15.05 16.20
C SER A 13 -2.61 16.21 15.21
N VAL A 14 -2.40 17.45 15.70
CA VAL A 14 -2.54 18.67 14.89
C VAL A 14 -1.76 18.60 13.57
N ARG A 15 -0.54 18.04 13.59
CA ARG A 15 0.36 17.91 12.43
C ARG A 15 0.26 16.56 11.71
N SER A 16 -0.73 15.74 12.04
CA SER A 16 -0.88 14.42 11.44
C SER A 16 -1.41 14.53 10.01
N ARG A 17 -0.67 13.95 9.06
CA ARG A 17 -1.10 13.80 7.66
C ARG A 17 -2.41 13.03 7.51
N CYS A 18 -2.84 12.26 8.52
CA CYS A 18 -4.10 11.54 8.46
C CYS A 18 -5.33 12.45 8.25
N LYS A 19 -5.21 13.74 8.61
CA LYS A 19 -6.26 14.74 8.37
C LYS A 19 -6.46 15.05 6.88
N GLU A 20 -5.44 14.83 6.06
CA GLU A 20 -5.48 15.00 4.61
C GLU A 20 -5.99 13.74 3.89
N TRP A 21 -6.52 12.75 4.63
CA TRP A 21 -7.04 11.55 4.03
C TRP A 21 -8.27 11.85 3.16
N ILE A 22 -8.13 11.54 1.87
CA ILE A 22 -9.22 11.46 0.92
C ILE A 22 -9.36 10.03 0.39
N PRO A 23 -10.58 9.56 0.04
CA PRO A 23 -10.78 8.27 -0.61
C PRO A 23 -9.92 8.12 -1.87
N THR A 24 -9.51 6.88 -2.16
CA THR A 24 -8.69 6.54 -3.33
C THR A 24 -9.57 6.05 -4.49
N SER A 25 -9.01 6.07 -5.70
CA SER A 25 -9.59 5.44 -6.89
C SER A 25 -8.82 4.18 -7.31
N ALA A 26 -9.41 3.37 -8.19
CA ALA A 26 -8.71 2.23 -8.78
C ALA A 26 -7.47 2.67 -9.59
N ASN A 27 -7.54 3.81 -10.29
CA ASN A 27 -6.41 4.36 -11.03
C ASN A 27 -5.27 4.76 -10.09
N GLU A 28 -5.59 5.46 -9.00
CA GLU A 28 -4.60 5.85 -7.99
C GLU A 28 -3.96 4.63 -7.32
N MET A 29 -4.72 3.58 -7.03
CA MET A 29 -4.16 2.34 -6.47
C MET A 29 -3.24 1.62 -7.46
N LYS A 30 -3.52 1.66 -8.77
CA LYS A 30 -2.58 1.15 -9.79
C LYS A 30 -1.26 1.94 -9.79
N GLN A 31 -1.33 3.26 -9.70
CA GLN A 31 -0.15 4.12 -9.58
C GLN A 31 0.65 3.81 -8.31
N PHE A 32 -0.03 3.66 -7.17
CA PHE A 32 0.58 3.29 -5.89
C PHE A 32 1.32 1.95 -5.97
N VAL A 33 0.68 0.92 -6.54
CA VAL A 33 1.33 -0.40 -6.76
C VAL A 33 2.50 -0.27 -7.73
N GLY A 34 2.36 0.50 -8.81
CA GLY A 34 3.45 0.77 -9.75
C GLY A 34 4.67 1.41 -9.09
N VAL A 35 4.44 2.36 -8.16
CA VAL A 35 5.51 2.94 -7.34
C VAL A 35 6.17 1.86 -6.47
N MET A 36 5.41 0.98 -5.81
CA MET A 36 5.98 -0.11 -5.02
C MET A 36 6.81 -1.08 -5.86
N LEU A 37 6.38 -1.41 -7.07
CA LEU A 37 7.15 -2.24 -7.99
C LEU A 37 8.46 -1.56 -8.41
N CYS A 38 8.43 -0.25 -8.69
CA CYS A 38 9.64 0.51 -9.00
C CYS A 38 10.62 0.54 -7.83
N MET A 39 10.12 0.65 -6.59
CA MET A 39 10.95 0.58 -5.39
C MET A 39 11.65 -0.79 -5.28
N GLY A 40 10.95 -1.88 -5.57
CA GLY A 40 11.55 -3.23 -5.56
C GLY A 40 12.59 -3.47 -6.66
N LEU A 41 12.65 -2.61 -7.69
CA LEU A 41 13.70 -2.66 -8.71
C LEU A 41 14.93 -1.84 -8.31
N VAL A 42 14.74 -0.71 -7.64
CA VAL A 42 15.81 0.21 -7.25
C VAL A 42 15.61 0.62 -5.79
N ASP A 43 16.22 -0.13 -4.88
CA ASP A 43 16.05 0.10 -3.46
C ASP A 43 16.82 1.32 -2.94
N CYS A 44 16.11 2.23 -2.27
CA CYS A 44 16.71 3.30 -1.46
C CYS A 44 16.78 2.91 0.02
N PRO A 45 17.80 3.37 0.77
CA PRO A 45 17.95 3.04 2.20
C PRO A 45 16.75 3.45 3.08
N GLN A 46 15.99 4.46 2.65
CA GLN A 46 14.82 4.95 3.35
C GLN A 46 13.73 5.37 2.37
N VAL A 47 12.46 5.13 2.73
CA VAL A 47 11.31 5.41 1.85
C VAL A 47 11.18 6.89 1.47
N ASN A 48 11.57 7.82 2.34
CA ASN A 48 11.57 9.25 2.03
C ASN A 48 12.58 9.63 0.94
N LEU A 49 13.65 8.84 0.74
CA LEU A 49 14.70 9.15 -0.22
C LEU A 49 14.23 9.05 -1.67
N TYR A 50 13.22 8.22 -1.98
CA TYR A 50 12.61 8.16 -3.30
C TYR A 50 12.04 9.52 -3.79
N TRP A 51 11.74 10.44 -2.86
CA TRP A 51 11.29 11.79 -3.17
C TRP A 51 12.35 12.87 -2.85
N ALA A 52 13.59 12.48 -2.51
CA ALA A 52 14.65 13.43 -2.22
C ALA A 52 15.07 14.22 -3.47
N LYS A 53 15.45 15.48 -3.28
CA LYS A 53 15.97 16.36 -4.35
C LYS A 53 17.47 16.22 -4.59
N ASN A 54 18.18 15.49 -3.73
CA ASN A 54 19.61 15.27 -3.93
C ASN A 54 19.84 14.34 -5.13
N ASN A 55 20.96 14.51 -5.82
CA ASN A 55 21.23 13.78 -7.06
C ASN A 55 21.41 12.27 -6.84
N LEU A 56 21.79 11.85 -5.63
CA LEU A 56 22.05 10.44 -5.31
C LEU A 56 20.76 9.61 -5.26
N TYR A 57 19.66 10.20 -4.80
CA TYR A 57 18.38 9.52 -4.61
C TYR A 57 17.24 10.16 -5.40
N GLU A 58 17.53 11.09 -6.31
CA GLU A 58 16.51 11.70 -7.14
C GLU A 58 15.85 10.65 -8.03
N ASN A 59 14.56 10.40 -7.80
CA ASN A 59 13.73 9.57 -8.66
C ASN A 59 12.61 10.40 -9.31
N ARG A 60 12.85 10.88 -10.54
CA ARG A 60 11.90 11.75 -11.26
C ARG A 60 10.59 11.03 -11.58
N LEU A 61 10.66 9.73 -11.88
CA LEU A 61 9.49 8.91 -12.20
C LEU A 61 8.57 8.76 -10.98
N ILE A 62 9.10 8.36 -9.82
CA ILE A 62 8.29 8.21 -8.61
C ILE A 62 7.67 9.55 -8.19
N LYS A 63 8.45 10.64 -8.25
CA LYS A 63 7.96 11.99 -7.92
C LYS A 63 6.83 12.47 -8.84
N SER A 64 6.86 12.13 -10.13
CA SER A 64 5.84 12.58 -11.09
C SER A 64 4.53 11.79 -10.97
N VAL A 65 4.59 10.55 -10.47
CA VAL A 65 3.42 9.67 -10.33
C VAL A 65 2.60 9.99 -9.07
N MET A 66 3.26 10.17 -7.93
CA MET A 66 2.57 10.36 -6.64
C MET A 66 3.45 11.13 -5.67
N SER A 67 2.84 11.97 -4.81
CA SER A 67 3.59 12.64 -3.75
C SER A 67 3.98 11.66 -2.63
N ARG A 68 5.10 11.94 -1.95
CA ARG A 68 5.57 11.16 -0.80
C ARG A 68 4.47 11.00 0.25
N ASP A 69 3.81 12.09 0.60
CA ASP A 69 2.87 12.11 1.71
C ASP A 69 1.59 11.33 1.34
N ARG A 70 1.15 11.41 0.08
CA ARG A 70 0.04 10.57 -0.41
C ARG A 70 0.42 9.09 -0.41
N PHE A 71 1.61 8.74 -0.89
CA PHE A 71 2.11 7.35 -0.85
C PHE A 71 2.13 6.80 0.58
N LEU A 72 2.67 7.56 1.54
CA LEU A 72 2.72 7.14 2.94
C LEU A 72 1.33 7.02 3.56
N LEU A 73 0.37 7.87 3.16
CA LEU A 73 -1.02 7.78 3.61
C LEU A 73 -1.72 6.53 3.05
N LEU A 74 -1.59 6.28 1.75
CA LEU A 74 -2.13 5.08 1.12
C LEU A 74 -1.52 3.84 1.77
N ARG A 75 -0.20 3.78 1.93
CA ARG A 75 0.49 2.69 2.64
C ARG A 75 -0.04 2.48 4.07
N LYS A 76 -0.33 3.55 4.82
CA LYS A 76 -0.88 3.44 6.19
C LYS A 76 -2.29 2.85 6.21
N PHE A 77 -3.12 3.20 5.23
CA PHE A 77 -4.54 2.82 5.20
C PHE A 77 -4.87 1.70 4.21
N TRP A 78 -3.85 1.11 3.57
CA TRP A 78 -4.01 -0.03 2.68
C TRP A 78 -4.40 -1.27 3.49
N HIS A 79 -5.65 -1.71 3.33
CA HIS A 79 -6.26 -2.73 4.16
C HIS A 79 -7.09 -3.68 3.29
N PHE A 80 -6.95 -4.98 3.50
CA PHE A 80 -7.55 -6.02 2.66
C PHE A 80 -8.74 -6.73 3.29
N ALA A 81 -8.97 -6.55 4.58
CA ALA A 81 -10.08 -7.19 5.29
C ALA A 81 -11.11 -6.18 5.82
N ASP A 82 -12.21 -6.68 6.35
CA ASP A 82 -13.16 -5.87 7.10
C ASP A 82 -13.02 -6.16 8.59
N ASN A 83 -12.60 -5.17 9.40
CA ASN A 83 -12.32 -5.38 10.81
C ASN A 83 -13.51 -5.98 11.56
N GLU A 84 -14.73 -5.57 11.22
CA GLU A 84 -15.97 -6.07 11.84
C GLU A 84 -16.19 -7.57 11.56
N LYS A 85 -15.72 -8.07 10.43
CA LYS A 85 -15.80 -9.50 10.05
C LYS A 85 -14.64 -10.32 10.59
N THR A 86 -13.53 -9.68 10.98
CA THR A 86 -12.35 -10.38 11.50
C THR A 86 -12.35 -10.56 13.01
N GLN A 87 -13.25 -9.88 13.74
CA GLN A 87 -13.31 -9.96 15.20
C GLN A 87 -13.61 -11.40 15.67
N GLY A 88 -12.80 -11.90 16.60
CA GLY A 88 -12.96 -13.24 17.17
C GLY A 88 -12.45 -14.39 16.30
N SER A 89 -11.88 -14.11 15.12
CA SER A 89 -11.28 -15.15 14.29
C SER A 89 -10.04 -15.77 14.96
N LYS A 90 -9.94 -17.10 14.91
CA LYS A 90 -8.72 -17.85 15.31
C LYS A 90 -7.66 -17.86 14.22
N ASP A 91 -8.02 -17.47 13.00
CA ASP A 91 -7.10 -17.42 11.87
C ASP A 91 -6.16 -16.21 12.01
N ARG A 92 -4.86 -16.48 12.22
CA ARG A 92 -3.82 -15.45 12.36
C ARG A 92 -3.62 -14.63 11.08
N LEU A 93 -4.01 -15.17 9.91
CA LEU A 93 -3.84 -14.51 8.61
C LEU A 93 -5.10 -13.80 8.14
N ILE A 94 -6.18 -13.76 8.92
CA ILE A 94 -7.50 -13.28 8.49
C ILE A 94 -7.49 -11.89 7.81
N LYS A 95 -6.54 -11.01 8.19
CA LYS A 95 -6.43 -9.66 7.63
C LYS A 95 -5.83 -9.59 6.22
N ILE A 96 -5.15 -10.65 5.79
CA ILE A 96 -4.50 -10.77 4.48
C ILE A 96 -4.92 -12.04 3.72
N ARG A 97 -5.79 -12.86 4.31
CA ARG A 97 -6.26 -14.15 3.78
C ARG A 97 -6.74 -14.00 2.33
N ASP A 98 -7.67 -13.08 2.11
CA ASP A 98 -8.30 -12.86 0.80
C ASP A 98 -7.28 -12.51 -0.30
N ILE A 99 -6.31 -11.65 0.00
CA ILE A 99 -5.28 -11.29 -0.99
C ILE A 99 -4.28 -12.44 -1.22
N VAL A 100 -3.93 -13.19 -0.18
CA VAL A 100 -3.04 -14.35 -0.32
C VAL A 100 -3.70 -15.44 -1.18
N GLU A 101 -4.98 -15.73 -0.92
CA GLU A 101 -5.74 -16.71 -1.70
C GLU A 101 -5.91 -16.27 -3.15
N TYR A 102 -6.25 -15.00 -3.37
CA TYR A 102 -6.33 -14.43 -4.72
C TYR A 102 -5.01 -14.59 -5.49
N LEU A 103 -3.88 -14.21 -4.87
CA LEU A 103 -2.57 -14.31 -5.50
C LEU A 103 -2.15 -15.76 -5.78
N ASN A 104 -2.39 -16.67 -4.83
CA ASN A 104 -2.09 -18.09 -5.01
C ASN A 104 -2.85 -18.67 -6.21
N THR A 105 -4.14 -18.40 -6.31
CA THR A 105 -4.96 -18.84 -7.46
C THR A 105 -4.42 -18.26 -8.76
N ALA A 106 -4.19 -16.95 -8.81
CA ALA A 106 -3.68 -16.28 -10.00
C ALA A 106 -2.31 -16.83 -10.44
N PHE A 107 -1.42 -17.15 -9.50
CA PHE A 107 -0.11 -17.73 -9.83
C PHE A 107 -0.23 -19.16 -10.31
N MET A 108 -1.07 -19.99 -9.70
CA MET A 108 -1.31 -21.37 -10.17
C MET A 108 -1.83 -21.38 -11.61
N GLU A 109 -2.76 -20.48 -11.95
CA GLU A 109 -3.29 -20.35 -13.31
C GLU A 109 -2.25 -19.84 -14.31
N ALA A 110 -1.35 -18.95 -13.89
CA ALA A 110 -0.29 -18.39 -14.73
C ALA A 110 0.89 -19.35 -14.94
N THR A 111 1.06 -20.35 -14.07
CA THR A 111 2.16 -21.33 -14.17
C THR A 111 1.73 -22.61 -14.86
N VAL A 112 2.46 -23.04 -15.88
CA VAL A 112 2.35 -24.42 -16.41
C VAL A 112 3.41 -25.28 -15.72
N PRO A 113 3.04 -26.30 -14.93
CA PRO A 113 4.02 -27.18 -14.30
C PRO A 113 4.82 -27.95 -15.36
N GLY A 114 6.16 -27.83 -15.37
CA GLY A 114 7.03 -28.77 -16.08
C GLY A 114 7.83 -28.28 -17.30
N LYS A 115 8.01 -26.97 -17.53
CA LYS A 115 9.07 -26.49 -18.44
C LYS A 115 10.16 -25.76 -17.65
N GLN A 116 11.18 -26.52 -17.24
CA GLN A 116 12.52 -26.00 -16.99
C GLN A 116 13.38 -26.31 -18.20
#